data_AF-A0A256XE24-F1
#
_entry.id   AF-A0A256XE24-F1
#
_cell.length_a   1.000
_cell.length_b   1.000
_cell.length_c   1.000
_cell.angle_alpha   90.00
_cell.angle_beta   90.00
_cell.angle_gamma   90.00
#
_symmetry.space_group_name_H-M   'P 1'
#
loop_
_entity.id
_entity.type
_entity.pdbx_description
1 polymer ?
#
loop_
_entity_poly.entity_id
_entity_poly.type
_entity_poly.pdbx_seq_one_letter_code
_entity_poly.pdbx_strand_id
1 'polypeptide(L)'
;MSSVVIVDGVSLRYEDLFRAPERDGAVVSVRVHRSVKEVLMRLAEKEGLSGVSELIRYLIAGFLMGKYNLVKPEPKTLAPPVYLNININRTGSERFRERDELRLAVKFEIDEVINEIFEFLENARKGSVKIVGNDYARKLRDKALKAMIKALRYGLEEEYEKLKLLQSGLSRLSTKY
;
A
#
# COMPACT_ATOMS: atom_id res chain seq x y z
N MET A 1 11.53 21.34 12.42
CA MET A 1 11.92 20.92 13.79
C MET A 1 11.02 19.77 14.16
N SER A 2 11.57 18.58 14.40
CA SER A 2 10.77 17.47 14.89
C SER A 2 10.33 17.74 16.32
N SER A 3 9.06 17.48 16.61
CA SER A 3 8.48 17.68 17.93
C SER A 3 9.08 16.67 18.90
N VAL A 4 9.75 17.16 19.94
CA VAL A 4 10.18 16.34 21.08
C VAL A 4 8.95 16.02 21.90
N VAL A 5 8.70 14.73 22.15
CA VAL A 5 7.65 14.28 23.06
C VAL A 5 8.30 13.79 24.34
N ILE A 6 7.74 14.18 25.48
CA ILE A 6 8.20 13.73 26.80
C ILE A 6 7.31 12.57 27.22
N VAL A 7 7.91 11.39 27.34
CA VAL A 7 7.24 10.17 27.79
C VAL A 7 7.89 9.75 29.11
N ASP A 8 7.12 9.69 30.19
CA ASP A 8 7.58 9.25 31.52
C ASP A 8 8.88 9.94 31.98
N GLY A 9 9.04 11.24 31.65
CA GLY A 9 10.22 12.05 31.97
C GLY A 9 11.39 11.93 30.99
N VAL A 10 11.28 11.09 29.96
CA VAL A 10 12.30 10.90 28.91
C VAL A 10 11.90 11.66 27.65
N SER A 11 12.83 12.45 27.12
CA SER A 11 12.63 13.17 25.85
C SER A 11 12.90 12.25 24.66
N LEU A 12 11.93 12.11 23.76
CA LEU A 12 11.98 11.24 22.59
C LEU A 12 11.51 12.01 21.35
N ARG A 13 12.26 11.94 20.25
CA ARG A 13 11.79 12.48 18.96
C ARG A 13 11.13 11.38 18.15
N TYR A 14 10.21 11.77 17.28
CA TYR A 14 9.53 10.83 16.39
C TYR A 14 10.52 10.02 15.54
N GLU A 15 11.60 10.65 15.05
CA GLU A 15 12.59 9.98 14.21
C GLU A 15 13.44 8.97 14.99
N ASP A 16 13.60 9.17 16.30
CA ASP A 16 14.39 8.30 17.17
C ASP A 16 13.75 6.91 17.32
N LEU A 17 12.44 6.80 17.06
CA LEU A 17 11.71 5.52 17.09
C LEU A 17 12.15 4.55 16.00
N PHE A 18 12.63 5.05 14.86
CA PHE A 18 12.87 4.25 13.65
C PHE A 18 14.36 4.13 13.32
N ARG A 19 15.17 5.10 13.75
CA ARG A 19 16.57 5.17 13.35
C ARG A 19 17.44 4.14 14.07
N ALA A 20 18.35 3.51 13.34
CA ALA A 20 19.45 2.76 13.95
C ALA A 20 20.50 3.77 14.44
N PRO A 21 20.87 3.78 15.71
CA PRO A 21 21.90 4.68 16.21
C PRO A 21 23.25 4.33 15.55
N GLU A 22 23.90 5.32 14.95
CA GLU A 22 25.16 5.13 14.21
C GLU A 22 26.39 5.06 15.13
N ARG A 23 26.34 5.65 16.33
CA ARG A 23 27.47 5.71 17.27
C ARG A 23 27.10 5.54 18.75
N ASP A 24 25.92 6.00 19.18
CA ASP A 24 25.47 5.92 20.59
C ASP A 24 24.22 5.06 20.74
N GLY A 25 24.32 3.79 20.34
CA GLY A 25 23.21 2.84 20.42
C GLY A 25 23.14 2.09 21.73
N ALA A 26 22.00 2.18 22.42
CA ALA A 26 21.70 1.26 23.51
C ALA A 26 21.29 -0.11 22.95
N VAL A 27 21.99 -1.17 23.36
CA VAL A 27 21.67 -2.55 22.96
C VAL A 27 20.86 -3.21 24.05
N VAL A 28 19.65 -3.65 23.71
CA VAL A 28 18.79 -4.44 24.60
C VAL A 28 18.81 -5.89 24.13
N SER A 29 19.29 -6.79 24.99
CA SER A 29 19.29 -8.23 24.71
C SER A 29 18.05 -8.89 25.31
N VAL A 30 17.28 -9.60 24.48
CA VAL A 30 16.06 -10.31 24.91
C VAL A 30 16.22 -11.79 24.65
N ARG A 31 15.86 -12.62 25.63
CA ARG A 31 15.79 -14.08 25.46
C ARG A 31 14.37 -14.48 25.07
N VAL A 32 14.24 -15.23 23.98
CA VAL A 32 12.97 -15.75 23.47
C VAL A 32 13.11 -17.23 23.14
N HIS A 33 11.99 -17.94 23.08
CA HIS A 33 11.98 -19.33 22.63
C HIS A 33 12.51 -19.45 21.19
N ARG A 34 13.18 -20.57 20.87
CA ARG A 34 13.80 -20.79 19.55
C ARG A 34 12.79 -20.63 18.40
N SER A 35 11.61 -21.21 18.54
CA SER A 35 10.55 -21.12 17.52
C SER A 35 10.10 -19.68 17.28
N VAL A 36 10.03 -18.86 18.34
CA VAL A 36 9.66 -17.44 18.23
C VAL A 36 10.73 -16.68 17.47
N LYS A 37 12.02 -16.93 17.77
CA LYS A 37 13.13 -16.33 17.02
C LYS A 37 13.04 -16.67 15.53
N GLU A 38 12.73 -17.91 15.20
CA GLU A 38 12.64 -18.34 13.79
C GLU A 38 11.49 -17.67 13.05
N VAL A 39 10.32 -17.53 13.69
CA VAL A 39 9.19 -16.77 13.14
C VAL A 39 9.57 -15.31 12.89
N LEU A 40 10.25 -14.65 13.86
CA LEU A 40 10.70 -13.28 13.70
C LEU A 40 11.72 -13.10 12.57
N MET A 41 12.61 -14.08 12.37
CA MET A 41 13.57 -14.06 11.26
C MET A 41 12.86 -14.14 9.91
N ARG A 42 11.92 -15.08 9.75
CA ARG A 42 11.15 -15.24 8.50
C ARG A 42 10.28 -14.01 8.21
N LEU A 43 9.69 -13.41 9.24
CA LEU A 43 8.95 -12.15 9.11
C LEU A 43 9.85 -11.02 8.63
N ALA A 44 11.01 -10.83 9.25
CA ALA A 44 11.95 -9.78 8.84
C ALA A 44 12.38 -9.94 7.38
N GLU A 45 12.68 -11.17 6.94
CA GLU A 45 13.05 -11.48 5.56
C GLU A 45 11.90 -11.22 4.59
N LYS A 46 10.69 -11.66 4.92
CA LYS A 46 9.50 -11.45 4.08
C LYS A 46 9.18 -9.97 3.88
N GLU A 47 9.37 -9.15 4.92
CA GLU A 47 9.16 -7.71 4.89
C GLU A 47 10.36 -6.93 4.31
N GLY A 48 11.42 -7.62 3.85
CA GLY A 48 12.60 -7.00 3.25
C GLY A 48 13.46 -6.20 4.22
N LEU A 49 13.39 -6.51 5.52
CA LEU A 49 14.13 -5.81 6.57
C LEU A 49 15.55 -6.36 6.72
N SER A 50 16.47 -5.52 7.20
CA SER A 50 17.88 -5.89 7.42
C SER A 50 18.05 -6.99 8.48
N GLY A 51 17.04 -7.21 9.34
CA GLY A 51 17.01 -8.33 10.26
C GLY A 51 16.00 -8.16 11.39
N VAL A 52 16.05 -9.09 12.35
CA VAL A 52 15.13 -9.13 13.50
C VAL A 52 15.19 -7.86 14.34
N SER A 53 16.37 -7.24 14.47
CA SER A 53 16.54 -6.00 15.23
C SER A 53 15.78 -4.82 14.63
N GLU A 54 15.70 -4.74 13.30
CA GLU A 54 14.92 -3.70 12.62
C GLU A 54 13.42 -3.96 12.74
N LEU A 55 13.00 -5.22 12.57
CA LEU A 55 11.61 -5.63 12.81
C LEU A 55 11.14 -5.27 14.22
N ILE A 56 11.92 -5.63 15.24
CA ILE A 56 11.61 -5.35 16.63
C ILE A 56 11.54 -3.83 16.88
N ARG A 57 12.43 -3.05 16.26
CA ARG A 57 12.40 -1.60 16.38
C ARG A 57 11.08 -1.02 15.85
N TYR A 58 10.61 -1.48 14.70
CA TYR A 58 9.32 -1.03 14.15
C TYR A 58 8.13 -1.47 15.01
N LEU A 59 8.17 -2.67 15.59
CA LEU A 59 7.14 -3.12 16.53
C LEU A 59 7.11 -2.27 17.80
N ILE A 60 8.28 -1.95 18.37
CA ILE A 60 8.39 -1.04 19.53
C ILE A 60 7.89 0.36 19.17
N ALA A 61 8.28 0.88 18.00
CA ALA A 61 7.83 2.17 17.51
C ALA A 61 6.30 2.22 17.39
N GLY A 62 5.70 1.21 16.76
CA GLY A 62 4.24 1.10 16.64
C GLY A 62 3.53 1.03 17.99
N PHE A 63 4.08 0.24 18.93
CA PHE A 63 3.55 0.17 20.30
C PHE A 63 3.62 1.53 21.02
N LEU A 64 4.76 2.23 20.95
CA LEU A 64 4.94 3.54 21.57
C LEU A 64 4.05 4.60 20.93
N MET A 65 3.91 4.58 19.60
CA MET A 65 3.02 5.48 18.87
C MET A 65 1.56 5.27 19.27
N GLY A 66 1.10 4.02 19.31
CA GLY A 66 -0.28 3.70 19.71
C GLY A 66 -0.56 4.03 21.18
N LYS A 67 0.37 3.71 22.08
CA LYS A 67 0.20 3.92 23.52
C LYS A 67 0.24 5.39 23.91
N TYR A 68 1.13 6.18 23.31
CA TYR A 68 1.35 7.59 23.68
C TYR A 68 0.82 8.58 22.63
N ASN A 69 0.05 8.08 21.65
CA ASN A 69 -0.52 8.84 20.54
C ASN A 69 0.51 9.75 19.86
N LEU A 70 1.71 9.21 19.60
CA LEU A 70 2.80 9.93 18.96
C LEU A 70 2.48 10.09 17.47
N VAL A 71 1.86 11.21 17.11
CA VAL A 71 1.55 11.53 15.72
C VAL A 71 2.77 12.18 15.07
N LYS A 72 3.03 11.85 13.81
CA LYS A 72 4.04 12.56 13.02
C LYS A 72 3.71 14.06 13.05
N PRO A 73 4.62 14.94 13.47
CA PRO A 73 4.34 16.36 13.49
C PRO A 73 3.98 16.84 12.08
N GLU A 74 2.78 17.41 11.94
CA GLU A 74 2.43 18.11 10.72
C GLU A 74 3.42 19.25 10.51
N PRO A 75 3.94 19.43 9.28
CA PRO A 75 4.80 20.57 8.99
C PRO A 75 4.00 21.84 9.27
N LYS A 76 4.39 22.61 10.29
CA LYS A 76 3.86 23.96 10.52
C LYS A 76 4.21 24.81 9.31
N THR A 77 3.27 24.97 8.38
CA THR A 77 3.33 25.93 7.29
C THR A 77 3.24 27.33 7.90
N LEU A 78 4.39 27.92 8.23
CA LEU A 78 4.48 29.31 8.71
C LEU A 78 4.22 30.36 7.62
N ALA A 79 3.96 29.94 6.38
CA ALA A 79 3.58 30.79 5.28
C ALA A 79 2.57 30.06 4.37
N PRO A 80 1.64 30.79 3.72
CA PRO A 80 0.92 30.23 2.59
C PRO A 80 1.94 29.69 1.57
N PRO A 81 1.69 28.51 0.97
CA PRO A 81 2.63 27.92 0.04
C PRO A 81 2.89 28.89 -1.11
N VAL A 82 4.13 29.34 -1.25
CA VAL A 82 4.57 30.04 -2.47
C VAL A 82 4.62 28.99 -3.57
N TYR A 83 3.68 29.06 -4.51
CA TYR A 83 3.71 28.23 -5.72
C TYR A 83 4.86 28.71 -6.61
N LEU A 84 6.04 28.11 -6.42
CA LEU A 84 7.13 28.26 -7.36
C LEU A 84 6.91 27.25 -8.49
N ASN A 85 6.37 27.71 -9.61
CA ASN A 85 6.34 26.92 -10.85
C ASN A 85 7.76 26.81 -11.40
N ILE A 86 8.53 25.87 -10.87
CA ILE A 86 9.83 25.52 -11.44
C ILE A 86 9.55 24.66 -12.66
N ASN A 87 9.83 25.18 -13.85
CA ASN A 87 9.81 24.37 -15.06
C ASN A 87 11.10 23.55 -15.10
N ILE A 88 11.06 22.37 -14.47
CA ILE A 88 12.20 21.49 -14.33
C ILE A 88 12.32 20.64 -15.60
N ASN A 89 13.08 21.12 -16.57
CA ASN A 89 13.67 20.23 -17.57
C ASN A 89 14.81 19.44 -16.90
N ARG A 90 14.46 18.41 -16.11
CA ARG A 90 15.44 17.44 -15.57
C ARG A 90 15.38 16.15 -16.37
N THR A 91 16.31 16.07 -17.30
CA THR A 91 16.87 14.83 -17.80
C THR A 91 17.59 14.09 -16.66
N GLY A 92 17.10 12.90 -16.33
CA GLY A 92 17.89 11.84 -15.69
C GLY A 92 17.79 11.71 -14.17
N SER A 93 17.41 10.52 -13.71
CA SER A 93 17.68 9.93 -12.37
C SER A 93 16.70 10.08 -11.18
N GLU A 94 15.43 10.48 -11.38
CA GLU A 94 14.37 10.32 -10.33
C GLU A 94 13.28 9.27 -10.68
N ARG A 95 13.29 8.70 -11.90
CA ARG A 95 12.19 7.85 -12.43
C ARG A 95 11.99 6.48 -11.76
N PHE A 96 12.89 6.03 -10.88
CA PHE A 96 12.82 4.66 -10.35
C PHE A 96 12.01 4.54 -9.06
N ARG A 97 12.05 5.52 -8.13
CA ARG A 97 11.26 5.44 -6.89
C ARG A 97 9.79 5.82 -7.07
N GLU A 98 9.51 6.79 -7.94
CA GLU A 98 8.15 7.23 -8.24
C GLU A 98 7.33 6.14 -8.98
N ARG A 99 8.00 5.25 -9.73
CA ARG A 99 7.35 4.15 -10.47
C ARG A 99 6.78 3.06 -9.59
N ASP A 100 7.45 2.71 -8.48
CA ASP A 100 6.99 1.62 -7.61
C ASP A 100 5.79 2.07 -6.76
N GLU A 101 5.80 3.31 -6.25
CA GLU A 101 4.65 3.90 -5.57
C GLU A 101 3.44 4.05 -6.52
N LEU A 102 3.66 4.53 -7.76
CA LEU A 102 2.59 4.59 -8.75
C LEU A 102 2.06 3.20 -9.11
N ARG A 103 2.94 2.20 -9.24
CA ARG A 103 2.55 0.83 -9.58
C ARG A 103 1.70 0.21 -8.48
N LEU A 104 2.03 0.46 -7.21
CA LEU A 104 1.24 -0.01 -6.07
C LEU A 104 -0.13 0.67 -6.02
N ALA A 105 -0.19 1.99 -6.21
CA ALA A 105 -1.45 2.73 -6.27
C ALA A 105 -2.36 2.24 -7.42
N VAL A 106 -1.78 2.03 -8.60
CA VAL A 106 -2.51 1.49 -9.77
C VAL A 106 -3.01 0.07 -9.50
N LYS A 107 -2.26 -0.74 -8.78
CA LYS A 107 -2.71 -2.08 -8.37
C LYS A 107 -3.95 -2.01 -7.49
N PHE A 108 -3.97 -1.14 -6.47
CA PHE A 108 -5.14 -0.97 -5.61
C PHE A 108 -6.39 -0.53 -6.40
N GLU A 109 -6.26 0.44 -7.31
CA GLU A 109 -7.37 0.86 -8.18
C GLU A 109 -7.92 -0.30 -9.03
N ILE A 110 -7.03 -1.17 -9.52
CA ILE A 110 -7.43 -2.34 -10.32
C ILE A 110 -8.12 -3.39 -9.45
N ASP A 111 -7.62 -3.65 -8.24
CA ASP A 111 -8.21 -4.60 -7.30
C ASP A 111 -9.63 -4.17 -6.87
N GLU A 112 -9.89 -2.87 -6.70
CA GLU A 112 -11.24 -2.35 -6.47
C GLU A 112 -12.20 -2.66 -7.64
N VAL A 113 -11.75 -2.47 -8.88
CA VAL A 113 -12.53 -2.80 -10.08
C VAL A 113 -12.77 -4.31 -10.18
N ILE A 114 -11.78 -5.13 -9.86
CA ILE A 114 -11.90 -6.59 -9.81
C ILE A 114 -12.99 -7.01 -8.81
N ASN A 115 -12.96 -6.46 -7.60
CA ASN A 115 -13.94 -6.76 -6.56
C ASN A 115 -15.35 -6.31 -6.96
N GLU A 116 -15.50 -5.10 -7.50
CA GLU A 116 -16.77 -4.57 -8.00
C GLU A 116 -17.39 -5.48 -9.07
N ILE A 117 -16.57 -5.97 -10.01
CA ILE A 117 -17.03 -6.88 -11.06
C ILE A 117 -17.36 -8.27 -10.49
N PHE A 118 -16.54 -8.76 -9.56
CA PHE A 118 -16.75 -10.07 -8.93
C PHE A 118 -18.07 -10.11 -8.17
N GLU A 119 -18.35 -9.12 -7.33
CA GLU A 119 -19.61 -9.00 -6.60
C GLU A 119 -20.82 -8.92 -7.54
N PHE A 120 -20.70 -8.15 -8.62
CA PHE A 120 -21.75 -8.05 -9.62
C PHE A 120 -22.03 -9.41 -10.29
N LEU A 121 -20.98 -10.15 -10.67
CA LEU A 121 -21.12 -11.48 -11.26
C LEU A 121 -21.68 -12.51 -10.28
N GLU A 122 -21.30 -12.46 -9.01
CA GLU A 122 -21.89 -13.31 -7.95
C GLU A 122 -23.39 -13.02 -7.76
N ASN A 123 -23.77 -11.75 -7.70
CA ASN A 123 -25.18 -11.36 -7.62
C ASN A 123 -25.98 -11.76 -8.87
N ALA A 124 -25.35 -11.72 -10.04
CA ALA A 124 -25.96 -12.21 -11.27
C ALA A 124 -26.12 -13.74 -11.30
N ARG A 125 -25.13 -14.50 -10.79
CA ARG A 125 -25.21 -15.97 -10.67
C ARG A 125 -26.32 -16.39 -9.72
N LYS A 126 -26.55 -15.64 -8.64
CA LYS A 126 -27.65 -15.84 -7.68
C LYS A 126 -29.02 -15.43 -8.24
N GLY A 127 -29.08 -14.85 -9.44
CA GLY A 127 -30.31 -14.39 -10.09
C GLY A 127 -30.83 -13.05 -9.59
N SER A 128 -30.13 -12.39 -8.65
CA SER A 128 -30.53 -11.10 -8.08
C SER A 128 -30.39 -9.94 -9.07
N VAL A 129 -29.53 -10.08 -10.08
CA VAL A 129 -29.27 -9.04 -11.09
C VAL A 129 -29.22 -9.64 -12.48
N LYS A 130 -29.92 -9.02 -13.44
CA LYS A 130 -29.82 -9.38 -14.86
C LYS A 130 -28.64 -8.66 -15.50
N ILE A 131 -27.87 -9.39 -16.32
CA ILE A 131 -26.71 -8.85 -17.05
C ILE A 131 -27.13 -8.30 -18.42
N VAL A 132 -28.05 -8.99 -19.09
CA VAL A 132 -28.58 -8.57 -20.39
C VAL A 132 -29.41 -7.30 -20.24
N GLY A 133 -29.12 -6.29 -21.06
CA GLY A 133 -29.80 -4.99 -21.04
C GLY A 133 -29.47 -4.10 -19.83
N ASN A 134 -28.48 -4.47 -19.01
CA ASN A 134 -28.11 -3.71 -17.83
C ASN A 134 -27.00 -2.70 -18.12
N ASP A 135 -27.31 -1.41 -18.01
CA ASP A 135 -26.37 -0.32 -18.22
C ASP A 135 -25.17 -0.37 -17.26
N TYR A 136 -25.37 -0.88 -16.05
CA TYR A 136 -24.29 -1.07 -15.09
C TYR A 136 -23.32 -2.16 -15.55
N ALA A 137 -23.82 -3.26 -16.11
CA ALA A 137 -22.96 -4.30 -16.70
C ALA A 137 -22.14 -3.77 -17.88
N ARG A 138 -22.69 -2.82 -18.65
CA ARG A 138 -21.95 -2.14 -19.73
C ARG A 138 -20.84 -1.24 -19.16
N LYS A 139 -21.15 -0.44 -18.15
CA LYS A 139 -20.14 0.39 -17.44
C LYS A 139 -19.03 -0.45 -16.83
N LEU A 140 -19.36 -1.61 -16.25
CA LEU A 140 -18.38 -2.55 -15.70
C LEU A 140 -17.47 -3.15 -16.79
N ARG A 141 -18.00 -3.45 -17.98
CA ARG A 141 -17.18 -3.88 -19.13
C ARG A 141 -16.19 -2.80 -19.56
N ASP A 142 -16.63 -1.54 -19.63
CA ASP A 142 -15.77 -0.42 -20.00
C ASP A 142 -14.71 -0.14 -18.91
N LYS A 143 -15.08 -0.24 -17.63
CA LYS A 143 -14.15 -0.16 -16.49
C LYS A 143 -13.11 -1.28 -16.54
N ALA A 144 -13.53 -2.53 -16.79
CA ALA A 144 -12.64 -3.68 -16.91
C ALA A 144 -11.60 -3.47 -18.02
N LEU A 145 -12.04 -3.00 -19.20
CA LEU A 145 -11.16 -2.70 -20.33
C LEU A 145 -10.12 -1.62 -19.99
N LYS A 146 -10.54 -0.53 -19.35
CA LYS A 146 -9.63 0.53 -18.90
C LYS A 146 -8.64 0.02 -17.85
N ALA A 147 -9.08 -0.84 -16.92
CA ALA A 147 -8.24 -1.46 -15.92
C ALA A 147 -7.23 -2.45 -16.54
N MET A 148 -7.62 -3.20 -17.57
CA MET A 148 -6.71 -4.10 -18.31
C MET A 148 -5.60 -3.33 -19.03
N ILE A 149 -5.94 -2.20 -19.67
CA ILE A 149 -4.96 -1.32 -20.32
C ILE A 149 -3.99 -0.73 -19.29
N LYS A 150 -4.49 -0.32 -18.12
CA LYS A 150 -3.65 0.13 -17.00
C LYS A 150 -2.74 -1.01 -16.52
N ALA A 151 -3.27 -2.21 -16.30
CA ALA A 151 -2.50 -3.36 -15.82
C ALA A 151 -1.31 -3.68 -16.74
N LEU A 152 -1.53 -3.71 -18.06
CA LEU A 152 -0.46 -3.91 -19.05
C LEU A 152 0.58 -2.79 -19.04
N ARG A 153 0.14 -1.53 -18.89
CA ARG A 153 1.04 -0.36 -18.86
C ARG A 153 1.99 -0.38 -17.66
N TYR A 154 1.58 -0.97 -16.54
CA TYR A 154 2.34 -1.01 -15.29
C TYR A 154 2.92 -2.40 -14.96
N GLY A 155 2.85 -3.37 -15.88
CA GLY A 155 3.42 -4.71 -15.69
C GLY A 155 2.74 -5.50 -14.56
N LEU A 156 1.43 -5.37 -14.43
CA LEU A 156 0.59 -6.06 -13.45
C LEU A 156 -0.10 -7.27 -14.12
N GLU A 157 0.68 -8.32 -14.38
CA GLU A 157 0.24 -9.48 -15.17
C GLU A 157 -0.83 -10.32 -14.46
N GLU A 158 -0.72 -10.49 -13.13
CA GLU A 158 -1.70 -11.24 -12.34
C GLU A 158 -3.08 -10.57 -12.37
N GLU A 159 -3.10 -9.25 -12.16
CA GLU A 159 -4.31 -8.45 -12.18
C GLU A 159 -4.94 -8.40 -13.58
N TYR A 160 -4.10 -8.37 -14.63
CA TYR A 160 -4.57 -8.45 -16.01
C TYR A 160 -5.28 -9.78 -16.31
N GLU A 161 -4.72 -10.92 -15.92
CA GLU A 161 -5.36 -12.22 -16.16
C GLU A 161 -6.66 -12.38 -15.34
N LYS A 162 -6.71 -11.87 -14.10
CA LYS A 162 -7.95 -11.79 -13.32
C LYS A 162 -9.03 -10.98 -14.03
N LEU A 163 -8.69 -9.78 -14.52
CA LEU A 163 -9.62 -8.93 -15.24
C LEU A 163 -10.12 -9.57 -16.54
N LYS A 164 -9.26 -10.27 -17.27
CA LYS A 164 -9.61 -10.98 -18.51
C LYS A 164 -10.62 -12.11 -18.25
N LEU A 165 -10.44 -12.88 -17.17
CA LEU A 165 -11.43 -13.88 -16.75
C LEU A 165 -12.77 -13.24 -16.41
N LEU A 166 -12.76 -12.15 -15.64
CA LEU A 166 -13.98 -11.43 -15.26
C LEU A 166 -14.69 -10.78 -16.46
N GLN A 167 -13.94 -10.20 -17.40
CA GLN A 167 -14.45 -9.62 -18.64
C GLN A 167 -15.12 -10.69 -19.52
N SER A 168 -14.55 -11.91 -19.57
CA SER A 168 -15.18 -13.04 -20.24
C SER A 168 -16.48 -13.47 -19.56
N GLY A 169 -16.54 -13.41 -18.23
CA GLY A 169 -17.75 -13.68 -17.43
C GLY A 169 -18.88 -12.67 -17.73
N LEU A 170 -18.55 -11.38 -17.75
CA LEU A 170 -19.48 -10.30 -18.12
C LEU A 170 -20.01 -10.45 -19.55
N SER A 171 -19.20 -11.01 -20.46
CA SER A 171 -19.55 -11.18 -21.87
C SER A 171 -20.36 -12.45 -22.13
N ARG A 172 -20.01 -13.58 -21.49
CA ARG A 172 -20.70 -14.88 -21.67
C ARG A 172 -22.11 -14.90 -21.09
N LEU A 173 -22.34 -14.16 -20.01
CA LEU A 173 -23.69 -14.02 -19.42
C LEU A 173 -24.59 -13.07 -20.20
N SER A 174 -24.05 -12.37 -21.21
CA SER A 174 -24.83 -11.55 -22.15
C SER A 174 -25.42 -12.38 -23.31
N THR A 175 -24.95 -13.61 -23.54
CA THR A 175 -25.24 -14.39 -24.76
C THR A 175 -26.12 -15.62 -24.52
N LYS A 176 -26.52 -15.90 -23.27
CA LYS A 176 -27.49 -16.97 -22.96
C LYS A 176 -28.92 -16.46 -23.06
N TYR A 177 -29.33 -16.03 -24.26
CA TYR A 177 -30.70 -16.01 -24.78
C TYR A 177 -30.64 -15.98 -26.30
#